data_AF-A0A3D4CD28-F1
#
_entry.id   AF-A0A3D4CD28-F1
#
_cell.length_a   1.000
_cell.length_b   1.000
_cell.length_c   1.000
_cell.angle_alpha   90.00
_cell.angle_beta   90.00
_cell.angle_gamma   90.00
#
_symmetry.space_group_name_H-M   'P 1'
#
loop_
_entity.id
_entity.type
_entity.pdbx_description
1 polymer ?
#
loop_
_entity_poly.entity_id
_entity_poly.type
_entity_poly.pdbx_seq_one_letter_code
_entity_poly.pdbx_strand_id
1 'polypeptide(L)'
;MTFDSFVKRFIGKAVDYDGVSGVQCVDLVKLYLYNVFGIRAGAWGNARDYWLDFNSHKIMKENFTKIKNTPEFVPQKGDILVWSGDISIKNNYGHIAIATGEGDTHTFYSYDSNWNKKEMQKVKHTYFALYGVLRPKNIKALFAAPDVSLGDYSLTNVRGIYNFAGAKSGRKKVKEITRNAKKSATSQKADNNAYLKAGTAVSVLETKLISTGNLWARIPSGWICIWEHDKDKLFIK
;
A
#
# COMPACT_ATOMS: atom_id res chain seq x y z
N MET A 1 -3.25 0.90 -15.47
CA MET A 1 -4.43 0.31 -14.78
C MET A 1 -4.17 0.30 -13.28
N THR A 2 -5.19 0.17 -12.44
CA THR A 2 -4.99 0.05 -10.98
C THR A 2 -4.47 -1.34 -10.59
N PHE A 3 -3.91 -1.48 -9.39
CA PHE A 3 -3.52 -2.78 -8.82
C PHE A 3 -4.68 -3.80 -8.83
N ASP A 4 -5.88 -3.40 -8.40
CA ASP A 4 -7.02 -4.33 -8.31
C ASP A 4 -7.48 -4.79 -9.70
N SER A 5 -7.44 -3.89 -10.70
CA SER A 5 -7.72 -4.25 -12.09
C SER A 5 -6.66 -5.18 -12.67
N PHE A 6 -5.39 -4.97 -12.31
CA PHE A 6 -4.29 -5.86 -12.68
C PHE A 6 -4.51 -7.27 -12.12
N VAL A 7 -4.77 -7.39 -10.81
CA VAL A 7 -5.03 -8.68 -10.16
C VAL A 7 -6.21 -9.39 -10.81
N LYS A 8 -7.35 -8.70 -10.96
CA LYS A 8 -8.55 -9.27 -11.59
C LYS A 8 -8.29 -9.77 -13.01
N ARG A 9 -7.42 -9.08 -13.76
CA ARG A 9 -7.11 -9.42 -15.14
C ARG A 9 -6.21 -10.64 -15.27
N PHE A 10 -5.27 -10.83 -14.35
CA PHE A 10 -4.17 -11.79 -14.50
C PHE A 10 -4.21 -12.97 -13.54
N ILE A 11 -4.99 -12.92 -12.47
CA ILE A 11 -5.19 -14.09 -11.59
C ILE A 11 -5.66 -15.30 -12.42
N GLY A 12 -5.02 -16.45 -12.21
CA GLY A 12 -5.27 -17.68 -12.95
C GLY A 12 -4.67 -17.74 -14.37
N LYS A 13 -3.85 -16.75 -14.77
CA LYS A 13 -3.20 -16.74 -16.10
C LYS A 13 -1.69 -16.95 -15.98
N ALA A 14 -1.15 -17.76 -16.88
CA ALA A 14 0.28 -17.89 -17.12
C ALA A 14 0.70 -16.87 -18.18
N VAL A 15 1.66 -16.00 -17.87
CA VAL A 15 2.12 -14.94 -18.77
C VAL A 15 3.63 -14.99 -18.87
N ASP A 16 4.12 -15.23 -20.09
CA ASP A 16 5.51 -15.03 -20.48
C ASP A 16 5.61 -13.61 -21.05
N TYR A 17 6.25 -12.71 -20.32
CA TYR A 17 6.21 -11.28 -20.64
C TYR A 17 7.33 -10.89 -21.60
N ASP A 18 8.53 -11.44 -21.40
CA ASP A 18 9.71 -11.09 -22.19
C ASP A 18 10.07 -12.12 -23.28
N GLY A 19 9.39 -13.28 -23.31
CA GLY A 19 9.63 -14.35 -24.27
C GLY A 19 10.86 -15.18 -23.94
N VAL A 20 11.46 -15.02 -22.75
CA VAL A 20 12.71 -15.63 -22.35
C VAL A 20 12.48 -16.64 -21.22
N SER A 21 12.85 -17.90 -21.48
CA SER A 21 12.71 -19.01 -20.51
C SER A 21 11.27 -19.36 -20.12
N GLY A 22 10.27 -18.96 -20.92
CA GLY A 22 8.86 -19.25 -20.66
C GLY A 22 8.33 -18.49 -19.46
N VAL A 23 7.25 -18.99 -18.84
CA VAL A 23 6.59 -18.30 -17.71
C VAL A 23 7.40 -18.42 -16.42
N GLN A 24 7.96 -17.30 -15.95
CA GLN A 24 8.76 -17.18 -14.73
C GLN A 24 8.13 -16.21 -13.70
N CYS A 25 8.67 -16.21 -12.48
CA CYS A 25 8.22 -15.29 -11.42
C CYS A 25 8.54 -13.82 -11.74
N VAL A 26 9.67 -13.57 -12.41
CA VAL A 26 10.06 -12.23 -12.85
C VAL A 26 9.13 -11.67 -13.93
N ASP A 27 8.51 -12.50 -14.78
CA ASP A 27 7.56 -12.04 -15.79
C ASP A 27 6.35 -11.36 -15.17
N LEU A 28 5.81 -11.95 -14.10
CA LEU A 28 4.69 -11.38 -13.37
C LEU A 28 5.04 -9.98 -12.84
N VAL A 29 6.25 -9.81 -12.30
CA VAL A 29 6.70 -8.52 -11.77
C VAL A 29 6.95 -7.51 -12.89
N LYS A 30 7.59 -7.89 -13.99
CA LYS A 30 7.77 -7.00 -15.16
C LYS A 30 6.43 -6.56 -15.74
N LEU A 31 5.48 -7.47 -15.87
CA LEU A 31 4.12 -7.20 -16.32
C LEU A 31 3.40 -6.25 -15.36
N TYR A 32 3.54 -6.44 -14.05
CA TYR A 32 2.99 -5.56 -13.01
C TYR A 32 3.56 -4.15 -13.09
N LEU A 33 4.89 -4.04 -13.20
CA LEU A 33 5.60 -2.77 -13.34
C LEU A 33 5.09 -1.96 -14.53
N TYR A 34 4.92 -2.62 -15.68
CA TYR A 34 4.44 -1.97 -16.88
C TYR A 34 2.96 -1.55 -16.76
N ASN A 35 2.08 -2.46 -16.33
CA ASN A 35 0.63 -2.20 -16.35
C ASN A 35 0.18 -1.21 -15.26
N VAL A 36 0.81 -1.26 -14.08
CA VAL A 36 0.39 -0.47 -12.91
C VAL A 36 1.16 0.84 -12.79
N PHE A 37 2.46 0.84 -13.13
CA PHE A 37 3.30 2.03 -12.97
C PHE A 37 3.81 2.62 -14.29
N GLY A 38 3.57 1.96 -15.43
CA GLY A 38 4.14 2.38 -16.72
C GLY A 38 5.65 2.16 -16.81
N ILE A 39 6.24 1.39 -15.87
CA ILE A 39 7.68 1.17 -15.79
C ILE A 39 8.05 0.00 -16.70
N ARG A 40 8.92 0.26 -17.68
CA ARG A 40 9.54 -0.80 -18.48
C ARG A 40 10.76 -1.35 -17.74
N ALA A 41 10.67 -2.60 -17.31
CA ALA A 41 11.79 -3.27 -16.65
C ALA A 41 12.94 -3.52 -17.64
N GLY A 42 14.17 -3.33 -17.17
CA GLY A 42 15.38 -3.68 -17.91
C GLY A 42 15.83 -5.11 -17.65
N ALA A 43 17.01 -5.45 -18.16
CA ALA A 43 17.71 -6.67 -17.76
C ALA A 43 18.24 -6.50 -16.33
N TRP A 44 17.47 -6.97 -15.35
CA TRP A 44 17.76 -6.84 -13.92
C TRP A 44 18.13 -8.18 -13.26
N GLY A 45 18.44 -9.20 -14.07
CA GLY A 45 18.81 -10.53 -13.59
C GLY A 45 17.62 -11.37 -13.13
N ASN A 46 17.93 -12.35 -12.28
CA ASN A 46 16.97 -13.25 -11.66
C ASN A 46 16.20 -12.55 -10.53
N ALA A 47 15.25 -13.27 -9.93
CA ALA A 47 14.42 -12.75 -8.85
C ALA A 47 15.22 -12.10 -7.71
N ARG A 48 16.26 -12.79 -7.19
CA ARG A 48 17.07 -12.27 -6.08
C ARG A 48 17.85 -10.99 -6.45
N ASP A 49 18.16 -10.81 -7.74
CA ASP A 49 19.05 -9.74 -8.22
C ASP A 49 18.33 -8.38 -8.17
N TYR A 50 16.98 -8.38 -8.20
CA TYR A 50 16.16 -7.20 -7.88
C TYR A 50 16.46 -6.63 -6.49
N TRP A 51 16.86 -7.49 -5.56
CA TRP A 51 17.32 -7.07 -4.25
C TRP A 51 18.79 -6.68 -4.28
N LEU A 52 19.67 -7.56 -4.75
CA LEU A 52 21.13 -7.38 -4.65
C LEU A 52 21.62 -6.17 -5.44
N ASP A 53 21.09 -5.98 -6.65
CA ASP A 53 21.54 -4.94 -7.59
C ASP A 53 20.64 -3.70 -7.58
N PHE A 54 19.73 -3.58 -6.61
CA PHE A 54 18.80 -2.45 -6.48
C PHE A 54 19.50 -1.08 -6.64
N ASN A 55 20.67 -0.92 -6.03
CA ASN A 55 21.40 0.34 -6.04
C ASN A 55 22.05 0.66 -7.40
N SER A 56 22.29 -0.36 -8.21
CA SER A 56 22.86 -0.28 -9.56
C SER A 56 21.81 0.13 -10.60
N HIS A 57 20.51 -0.04 -10.30
CA HIS A 57 19.42 0.31 -11.21
C HIS A 57 18.74 1.65 -10.82
N LYS A 58 19.01 2.70 -11.62
CA LYS A 58 18.41 4.04 -11.44
C LYS A 58 16.88 4.00 -11.33
N ILE A 59 16.22 3.30 -12.26
CA ILE A 59 14.75 3.16 -12.29
C ILE A 59 14.20 2.57 -11.00
N MET A 60 14.87 1.58 -10.42
CA MET A 60 14.44 0.98 -9.14
C MET A 60 14.52 1.99 -8.00
N LYS A 61 15.67 2.67 -7.85
CA LYS A 61 15.87 3.69 -6.81
C LYS A 61 14.89 4.85 -6.89
N GLU A 62 14.55 5.28 -8.11
CA GLU A 62 13.63 6.38 -8.32
C GLU A 62 12.20 6.01 -7.93
N ASN A 63 11.76 4.79 -8.25
CA ASN A 63 10.36 4.38 -8.13
C ASN A 63 10.02 3.60 -6.85
N PHE A 64 11.02 3.02 -6.17
CA PHE A 64 10.80 2.13 -5.03
C PHE A 64 11.65 2.52 -3.81
N THR A 65 11.14 2.16 -2.64
CA THR A 65 11.88 2.15 -1.39
C THR A 65 12.20 0.70 -1.04
N LYS A 66 13.49 0.37 -0.92
CA LYS A 66 13.94 -0.97 -0.50
C LYS A 66 13.84 -1.09 1.02
N ILE A 67 13.03 -2.02 1.52
CA ILE A 67 12.75 -2.21 2.95
C ILE A 67 13.12 -3.63 3.33
N LYS A 68 14.10 -3.77 4.24
CA LYS A 68 14.57 -5.07 4.73
C LYS A 68 13.51 -5.71 5.63
N ASN A 69 13.39 -7.03 5.52
CA ASN A 69 12.61 -7.82 6.46
C ASN A 69 13.16 -7.69 7.89
N THR A 70 12.28 -7.49 8.87
CA THR A 70 12.56 -7.46 10.33
C THR A 70 11.46 -8.22 11.07
N PRO A 71 11.62 -8.59 12.35
CA PRO A 71 10.59 -9.33 13.09
C PRO A 71 9.23 -8.61 13.17
N GLU A 72 9.21 -7.28 13.08
CA GLU A 72 8.00 -6.45 13.14
C GLU A 72 7.46 -6.07 11.76
N PHE A 73 8.17 -6.46 10.69
CA PHE A 73 7.82 -6.08 9.34
C PHE A 73 6.61 -6.87 8.84
N VAL A 74 5.68 -6.16 8.19
CA VAL A 74 4.53 -6.75 7.48
C VAL A 74 4.47 -6.14 6.08
N PRO A 75 4.50 -6.96 5.00
CA PRO A 75 4.33 -6.50 3.63
C PRO A 75 3.00 -5.74 3.44
N GLN A 76 3.02 -4.73 2.59
CA GLN A 76 1.85 -3.92 2.25
C GLN A 76 1.39 -4.20 0.82
N LYS A 77 0.13 -3.90 0.52
CA LYS A 77 -0.46 -4.08 -0.80
C LYS A 77 0.45 -3.45 -1.88
N GLY A 78 0.80 -4.25 -2.88
CA GLY A 78 1.64 -3.79 -4.00
C GLY A 78 3.15 -3.78 -3.74
N ASP A 79 3.61 -4.15 -2.55
CA ASP A 79 5.03 -4.41 -2.33
C ASP A 79 5.51 -5.53 -3.26
N ILE A 80 6.69 -5.36 -3.86
CA ILE A 80 7.36 -6.44 -4.57
C ILE A 80 8.22 -7.20 -3.55
N LEU A 81 7.83 -8.43 -3.24
CA LEU A 81 8.52 -9.32 -2.32
C LEU A 81 9.70 -9.97 -3.02
N VAL A 82 10.87 -9.97 -2.40
CA VAL A 82 12.07 -10.60 -2.96
C VAL A 82 12.66 -11.60 -1.96
N TRP A 83 12.79 -12.85 -2.39
CA TRP A 83 13.43 -13.91 -1.63
C TRP A 83 14.86 -14.14 -2.13
N SER A 84 15.72 -14.54 -1.19
CA SER A 84 17.06 -15.04 -1.48
C SER A 84 17.01 -16.42 -2.17
N GLY A 85 18.17 -16.90 -2.61
CA GLY A 85 18.27 -18.23 -3.21
C GLY A 85 17.95 -19.39 -2.27
N ASP A 86 18.07 -19.18 -0.96
CA ASP A 86 17.80 -20.20 0.07
C ASP A 86 16.34 -20.67 0.07
N ILE A 87 15.45 -19.97 -0.64
CA ILE A 87 14.07 -20.37 -0.87
C ILE A 87 13.95 -21.69 -1.66
N SER A 88 15.02 -22.13 -2.33
CA SER A 88 15.06 -23.34 -3.15
C SER A 88 16.34 -24.13 -2.90
N ILE A 89 16.20 -25.45 -2.78
CA ILE A 89 17.35 -26.37 -2.77
C ILE A 89 17.84 -26.75 -4.18
N LYS A 90 17.09 -26.38 -5.24
CA LYS A 90 17.35 -26.81 -6.62
C LYS A 90 18.14 -25.80 -7.44
N ASN A 91 18.07 -24.53 -7.07
CA ASN A 91 18.72 -23.43 -7.77
C ASN A 91 18.90 -22.24 -6.82
N ASN A 92 19.68 -21.25 -7.25
CA ASN A 92 19.99 -20.05 -6.48
C ASN A 92 19.45 -18.77 -7.15
N TYR A 93 18.31 -18.83 -7.85
CA TYR A 93 17.73 -17.69 -8.56
C TYR A 93 16.86 -16.79 -7.66
N GLY A 94 16.44 -17.32 -6.51
CA GLY A 94 15.49 -16.69 -5.61
C GLY A 94 14.05 -16.76 -6.13
N HIS A 95 13.16 -16.03 -5.46
CA HIS A 95 11.76 -15.88 -5.86
C HIS A 95 11.32 -14.43 -5.73
N ILE A 96 10.33 -14.04 -6.52
CA ILE A 96 9.77 -12.68 -6.51
C ILE A 96 8.27 -12.74 -6.72
N ALA A 97 7.53 -11.92 -5.97
CA ALA A 97 6.07 -11.92 -6.00
C ALA A 97 5.52 -10.54 -5.64
N ILE A 98 4.21 -10.38 -5.69
CA ILE A 98 3.52 -9.11 -5.39
C ILE A 98 2.66 -9.30 -4.15
N ALA A 99 2.92 -8.57 -3.07
CA ALA A 99 2.16 -8.69 -1.83
C ALA A 99 0.70 -8.26 -2.01
N THR A 100 -0.23 -9.02 -1.44
CA THR A 100 -1.65 -8.62 -1.43
C THR A 100 -1.93 -7.53 -0.39
N GLY A 101 -1.06 -7.41 0.62
CA GLY A 101 -1.25 -6.59 1.81
C GLY A 101 -1.95 -7.30 2.96
N GLU A 102 -2.32 -8.58 2.77
CA GLU A 102 -2.86 -9.42 3.84
C GLU A 102 -1.73 -10.18 4.53
N GLY A 103 -1.68 -10.12 5.86
CA GLY A 103 -0.71 -10.84 6.66
C GLY A 103 -0.48 -10.22 8.03
N ASP A 104 0.46 -10.83 8.74
CA ASP A 104 0.98 -10.43 10.04
C ASP A 104 2.49 -10.71 10.08
N THR A 105 3.11 -10.65 11.26
CA THR A 105 4.55 -10.86 11.46
C THR A 105 4.99 -12.33 11.32
N HIS A 106 4.07 -13.26 11.07
CA HIS A 106 4.35 -14.69 10.91
C HIS A 106 4.07 -15.18 9.49
N THR A 107 2.95 -14.76 8.90
CA THR A 107 2.55 -15.18 7.55
C THR A 107 1.94 -14.04 6.75
N PHE A 108 2.04 -14.11 5.44
CA PHE A 108 1.44 -13.15 4.52
C PHE A 108 0.98 -13.82 3.24
N TYR A 109 0.20 -13.10 2.45
CA TYR A 109 -0.22 -13.54 1.12
C TYR A 109 0.45 -12.70 0.03
N SER A 110 0.80 -13.37 -1.05
CA SER A 110 1.26 -12.74 -2.29
C SER A 110 0.58 -13.34 -3.51
N TYR A 111 0.70 -12.62 -4.62
CA TYR A 111 0.42 -13.13 -5.94
C TYR A 111 1.71 -13.56 -6.61
N ASP A 112 1.76 -14.84 -6.95
CA ASP A 112 2.95 -15.54 -7.39
C ASP A 112 2.68 -16.20 -8.73
N SER A 113 3.66 -16.13 -9.63
CA SER A 113 3.76 -17.02 -10.79
C SER A 113 4.97 -17.92 -10.61
N ASN A 114 4.91 -19.12 -11.18
CA ASN A 114 5.99 -20.10 -11.15
C ASN A 114 6.48 -20.48 -9.72
N TRP A 115 5.58 -20.47 -8.74
CA TRP A 115 5.86 -20.98 -7.39
C TRP A 115 5.72 -22.51 -7.34
N ASN A 116 4.49 -23.00 -7.47
CA ASN A 116 4.14 -24.41 -7.64
C ASN A 116 3.35 -24.67 -8.95
N LYS A 117 2.87 -23.60 -9.59
CA LYS A 117 2.18 -23.60 -10.89
C LYS A 117 2.64 -22.38 -11.68
N LYS A 118 2.46 -22.40 -13.00
CA LYS A 118 2.90 -21.32 -13.90
C LYS A 118 2.02 -20.08 -13.78
N GLU A 119 0.73 -20.26 -13.56
CA GLU A 119 -0.25 -19.19 -13.46
C GLU A 119 -0.04 -18.32 -12.23
N MET A 120 -0.40 -17.04 -12.35
CA MET A 120 -0.53 -16.14 -11.22
C MET A 120 -1.58 -16.69 -10.25
N GLN A 121 -1.20 -16.91 -9.00
CA GLN A 121 -2.10 -17.41 -7.96
C GLN A 121 -1.82 -16.72 -6.63
N LYS A 122 -2.81 -16.73 -5.73
CA LYS A 122 -2.63 -16.25 -4.36
C LYS A 122 -1.98 -17.34 -3.52
N VAL A 123 -0.80 -17.09 -2.97
CA VAL A 123 -0.02 -18.04 -2.15
C VAL A 123 0.15 -17.49 -0.74
N LYS A 124 0.02 -18.37 0.27
CA LYS A 124 0.38 -18.07 1.65
C LYS A 124 1.85 -18.42 1.88
N HIS A 125 2.61 -17.48 2.43
CA HIS A 125 4.02 -17.65 2.74
C HIS A 125 4.33 -17.38 4.21
N THR A 126 5.46 -17.90 4.66
CA THR A 126 6.18 -17.43 5.86
C THR A 126 7.29 -16.47 5.43
N TYR A 127 8.02 -15.91 6.40
CA TYR A 127 9.17 -15.03 6.14
C TYR A 127 10.48 -15.78 5.84
N PHE A 128 10.44 -17.11 5.70
CA PHE A 128 11.63 -17.91 5.38
C PHE A 128 12.31 -17.41 4.10
N ALA A 129 13.63 -17.20 4.18
CA ALA A 129 14.49 -16.73 3.09
C ALA A 129 14.10 -15.38 2.45
N LEU A 130 13.15 -14.62 3.03
CA LEU A 130 12.72 -13.32 2.52
C LEU A 130 13.79 -12.26 2.81
N TYR A 131 14.31 -11.62 1.78
CA TYR A 131 15.19 -10.46 1.97
C TYR A 131 14.41 -9.25 2.49
N GLY A 132 13.25 -8.99 1.90
CA GLY A 132 12.40 -7.84 2.17
C GLY A 132 11.53 -7.50 0.98
N VAL A 133 11.19 -6.21 0.85
CA VAL A 133 10.34 -5.71 -0.22
C VAL A 133 10.93 -4.51 -0.95
N LEU A 134 10.53 -4.33 -2.20
CA LEU A 134 10.61 -3.07 -2.93
C LEU A 134 9.21 -2.42 -2.89
N ARG A 135 9.06 -1.38 -2.08
CA ARG A 135 7.79 -0.68 -1.89
C ARG A 135 7.62 0.44 -2.92
N PRO A 136 6.55 0.44 -3.74
CA PRO A 136 6.31 1.51 -4.69
C PRO A 136 6.14 2.86 -4.00
N LYS A 137 6.78 3.92 -4.51
CA LYS A 137 6.58 5.29 -4.02
C LYS A 137 5.26 5.90 -4.53
N ASN A 138 4.81 5.51 -5.73
CA ASN A 138 3.54 5.96 -6.28
C ASN A 138 2.36 5.12 -5.76
N ILE A 139 1.90 5.44 -4.56
CA ILE A 139 0.77 4.76 -3.92
C ILE A 139 -0.59 5.02 -4.61
N LYS A 140 -0.73 6.08 -5.41
CA LYS A 140 -1.99 6.36 -6.14
C LYS A 140 -2.30 5.28 -7.18
N ALA A 141 -1.28 4.63 -7.73
CA ALA A 141 -1.48 3.51 -8.66
C ALA A 141 -2.03 2.25 -7.96
N LEU A 142 -1.87 2.16 -6.63
CA LEU A 142 -2.27 1.01 -5.82
C LEU A 142 -3.72 1.10 -5.33
N PHE A 143 -4.20 2.32 -5.08
CA PHE A 143 -5.50 2.58 -4.48
C PHE A 143 -6.31 3.53 -5.36
N ALA A 144 -7.54 3.14 -5.70
CA ALA A 144 -8.48 3.98 -6.42
C ALA A 144 -9.16 5.00 -5.49
N ALA A 145 -8.36 5.80 -4.79
CA ALA A 145 -8.88 6.84 -3.91
C ALA A 145 -9.61 7.92 -4.74
N PRO A 146 -10.72 8.48 -4.23
CA PRO A 146 -11.41 9.57 -4.91
C PRO A 146 -10.56 10.83 -4.94
N ASP A 147 -10.67 11.60 -6.02
CA ASP A 147 -10.08 12.94 -6.10
C ASP A 147 -10.97 13.92 -5.31
N VAL A 148 -10.38 14.56 -4.31
CA VAL A 148 -11.05 15.51 -3.42
C VAL A 148 -10.31 16.84 -3.49
N SER A 149 -11.02 17.86 -3.97
CA SER A 149 -10.54 19.24 -4.03
C SER A 149 -10.43 19.85 -2.63
N LEU A 150 -9.62 20.91 -2.52
CA LEU A 150 -9.60 21.74 -1.31
C LEU A 150 -10.88 22.58 -1.25
N GLY A 151 -11.39 22.83 -0.05
CA GLY A 151 -12.62 23.58 0.13
C GLY A 151 -13.42 23.13 1.34
N ASP A 152 -14.65 23.64 1.43
CA ASP A 152 -15.56 23.36 2.54
C ASP A 152 -16.48 22.19 2.22
N TYR A 153 -16.63 21.31 3.20
CA TYR A 153 -17.43 20.09 3.11
C TYR A 153 -18.22 19.86 4.40
N SER A 154 -19.23 18.99 4.32
CA SER A 154 -19.94 18.46 5.49
C SER A 154 -19.59 17.00 5.72
N LEU A 155 -19.28 16.65 6.98
CA LEU A 155 -19.05 15.25 7.35
C LEU A 155 -20.33 14.42 7.19
N THR A 156 -20.25 13.26 6.57
CA THR A 156 -21.39 12.32 6.46
C THR A 156 -21.48 11.35 7.64
N ASN A 157 -20.40 11.20 8.40
CA ASN A 157 -20.29 10.31 9.56
C ASN A 157 -19.43 10.96 10.66
N VAL A 158 -19.51 10.43 11.88
CA VAL A 158 -18.60 10.83 12.96
C VAL A 158 -17.15 10.55 12.57
N ARG A 159 -16.25 11.50 12.79
CA ARG A 159 -14.82 11.35 12.45
C ARG A 159 -13.90 11.77 13.58
N GLY A 160 -12.94 10.92 13.90
CA GLY A 160 -11.88 11.23 14.86
C GLY A 160 -10.84 12.17 14.26
N ILE A 161 -10.30 13.07 15.08
CA ILE A 161 -9.23 14.00 14.70
C ILE A 161 -7.88 13.44 15.19
N TYR A 162 -6.89 13.42 14.32
CA TYR A 162 -5.57 12.83 14.53
C TYR A 162 -4.44 13.85 14.42
N ASN A 163 -3.30 13.52 15.01
CA ASN A 163 -2.10 14.38 14.96
C ASN A 163 -1.54 14.47 13.53
N PHE A 164 -1.60 13.37 12.78
CA PHE A 164 -1.16 13.29 11.39
C PHE A 164 -2.07 12.38 10.56
N ALA A 165 -1.85 12.33 9.25
CA ALA A 165 -2.49 11.33 8.40
C ALA A 165 -2.12 9.91 8.86
N GLY A 166 -3.12 9.12 9.24
CA GLY A 166 -2.95 7.73 9.68
C GLY A 166 -3.25 7.53 11.16
N ALA A 167 -3.97 6.44 11.47
CA ALA A 167 -4.43 6.15 12.83
C ALA A 167 -3.28 5.97 13.84
N LYS A 168 -2.12 5.46 13.39
CA LYS A 168 -0.92 5.29 14.22
C LYS A 168 -0.32 6.60 14.73
N SER A 169 -0.71 7.75 14.16
CA SER A 169 -0.27 9.06 14.67
C SER A 169 -0.89 9.45 16.01
N GLY A 170 -1.90 8.70 16.47
CA GLY A 170 -2.64 9.01 17.68
C GLY A 170 -3.74 10.05 17.46
N ARG A 171 -4.80 9.96 18.27
CA ARG A 171 -5.92 10.90 18.25
C ARG A 171 -5.61 12.11 19.11
N LYS A 172 -6.03 13.27 18.63
CA LYS A 172 -6.05 14.51 19.43
C LYS A 172 -7.12 14.41 20.51
N LYS A 173 -6.93 15.15 21.59
CA LYS A 173 -7.88 15.38 22.67
C LYS A 173 -8.75 16.58 22.38
N VAL A 174 -9.93 16.63 23.00
CA VAL A 174 -10.87 17.76 22.85
C VAL A 174 -10.18 19.08 23.22
N LYS A 175 -9.30 19.10 24.23
CA LYS A 175 -8.59 20.33 24.60
C LYS A 175 -7.68 20.90 23.50
N GLU A 176 -7.19 20.05 22.58
CA GLU A 176 -6.17 20.36 21.57
C GLU A 176 -6.76 20.80 20.21
N ILE A 177 -8.08 20.82 20.07
CA ILE A 177 -8.78 21.22 18.83
C ILE A 177 -9.30 22.66 18.93
N THR A 178 -9.62 23.27 17.78
CA THR A 178 -10.03 24.67 17.74
C THR A 178 -11.35 24.92 18.47
N ARG A 179 -11.59 26.17 18.89
CA ARG A 179 -12.85 26.56 19.56
C ARG A 179 -14.09 26.17 18.74
N ASN A 180 -14.03 26.33 17.42
CA ASN A 180 -15.14 25.98 16.53
C ASN A 180 -15.35 24.45 16.46
N ALA A 181 -14.27 23.68 16.36
CA ALA A 181 -14.37 22.21 16.35
C ALA A 181 -14.94 21.66 17.66
N LYS A 182 -14.63 22.27 18.82
CA LYS A 182 -15.19 21.88 20.14
C LYS A 182 -16.72 21.94 20.16
N LYS A 183 -17.33 22.93 19.50
CA LYS A 183 -18.80 23.09 19.44
C LYS A 183 -19.49 21.88 18.80
N SER A 184 -18.83 21.26 17.81
CA SER A 184 -19.35 20.10 17.08
C SER A 184 -18.72 18.78 17.52
N ALA A 185 -17.92 18.78 18.59
CA ALA A 185 -17.34 17.57 19.14
C ALA A 185 -18.41 16.68 19.79
N THR A 186 -18.23 15.37 19.70
CA THR A 186 -19.12 14.37 20.34
C THR A 186 -18.99 14.37 21.87
N SER A 187 -17.89 14.91 22.40
CA SER A 187 -17.65 15.05 23.84
C SER A 187 -17.10 16.45 24.15
N GLN A 188 -17.48 16.97 25.33
CA GLN A 188 -16.99 18.26 25.84
C GLN A 188 -15.89 18.08 26.91
N LYS A 189 -15.57 16.85 27.32
CA LYS A 189 -14.52 16.58 28.31
C LYS A 189 -13.14 16.78 27.68
N ALA A 190 -12.30 17.60 28.31
CA ALA A 190 -11.01 18.05 27.79
C ALA A 190 -10.08 16.90 27.33
N ASP A 191 -9.98 15.84 28.13
CA ASP A 191 -9.04 14.73 27.92
C ASP A 191 -9.62 13.54 27.12
N ASN A 192 -10.89 13.65 26.69
CA ASN A 192 -11.48 12.68 25.78
C ASN A 192 -10.86 12.83 24.38
N ASN A 193 -10.81 11.73 23.65
CA ASN A 193 -10.43 11.75 22.23
C ASN A 193 -11.42 12.62 21.44
N ALA A 194 -10.89 13.45 20.55
CA ALA A 194 -11.68 14.36 19.74
C ALA A 194 -12.33 13.63 18.56
N TYR A 195 -13.65 13.68 18.49
CA TYR A 195 -14.43 13.27 17.32
C TYR A 195 -15.44 14.37 16.98
N LEU A 196 -15.59 14.67 15.70
CA LEU A 196 -16.62 15.55 15.17
C LEU A 196 -17.89 14.77 14.83
N LYS A 197 -19.06 15.35 15.10
CA LYS A 197 -20.35 14.78 14.75
C LYS A 197 -20.55 14.75 13.23
N ALA A 198 -21.42 13.85 12.74
CA ALA A 198 -21.94 13.95 11.38
C ALA A 198 -22.65 15.31 11.18
N GLY A 199 -22.62 15.85 9.96
CA GLY A 199 -23.12 17.18 9.63
C GLY A 199 -22.19 18.33 10.01
N THR A 200 -21.03 18.06 10.64
CA THR A 200 -20.06 19.12 10.95
C THR A 200 -19.44 19.65 9.67
N ALA A 201 -19.48 20.97 9.47
CA ALA A 201 -18.75 21.65 8.42
C ALA A 201 -17.24 21.63 8.69
N VAL A 202 -16.44 21.31 7.68
CA VAL A 202 -14.98 21.24 7.75
C VAL A 202 -14.35 21.82 6.49
N SER A 203 -13.26 22.57 6.66
CA SER A 203 -12.44 23.04 5.54
C SER A 203 -11.28 22.08 5.32
N VAL A 204 -11.26 21.43 4.16
CA VAL A 204 -10.16 20.57 3.68
C VAL A 204 -9.05 21.46 3.14
N LEU A 205 -7.92 21.46 3.84
CA LEU A 205 -6.74 22.29 3.55
C LEU A 205 -5.64 21.53 2.80
N GLU A 206 -5.67 20.20 2.87
CA GLU A 206 -4.71 19.30 2.25
C GLU A 206 -5.33 17.90 2.22
N THR A 207 -5.03 17.12 1.19
CA THR A 207 -5.36 15.69 1.15
C THR A 207 -4.09 14.84 1.06
N LYS A 208 -4.12 13.69 1.71
CA LYS A 208 -2.99 12.75 1.74
C LYS A 208 -3.49 11.32 1.72
N LEU A 209 -3.26 10.65 0.59
CA LEU A 209 -3.34 9.19 0.51
C LEU A 209 -2.13 8.63 1.28
N ILE A 210 -2.35 7.62 2.11
CA ILE A 210 -1.26 6.94 2.82
C ILE A 210 -1.21 5.47 2.42
N SER A 211 -0.16 4.77 2.83
CA SER A 211 0.09 3.39 2.38
C SER A 211 -0.92 2.36 2.90
N THR A 212 -1.77 2.72 3.87
CA THR A 212 -2.94 1.91 4.26
C THR A 212 -4.08 1.98 3.23
N GLY A 213 -3.92 2.75 2.16
CA GLY A 213 -4.97 3.04 1.18
C GLY A 213 -5.95 4.11 1.59
N ASN A 214 -6.01 4.51 2.86
CA ASN A 214 -7.00 5.51 3.29
C ASN A 214 -6.60 6.92 2.83
N LEU A 215 -7.60 7.70 2.42
CA LEU A 215 -7.43 9.12 2.11
C LEU A 215 -7.71 9.95 3.36
N TRP A 216 -6.77 10.81 3.70
CA TRP A 216 -6.85 11.71 4.84
C TRP A 216 -6.94 13.15 4.38
N ALA A 217 -7.66 13.97 5.14
CA ALA A 217 -7.69 15.41 4.94
C ALA A 217 -7.16 16.13 6.18
N ARG A 218 -6.36 17.16 5.96
CA ARG A 218 -6.00 18.14 7.00
C ARG A 218 -7.10 19.17 7.08
N ILE A 219 -7.61 19.39 8.28
CA ILE A 219 -8.53 20.45 8.66
C ILE A 219 -7.84 21.37 9.69
N PRO A 220 -8.38 22.56 10.02
CA PRO A 220 -7.73 23.45 10.99
C PRO A 220 -7.42 22.82 12.36
N SER A 221 -8.17 21.79 12.76
CA SER A 221 -7.98 21.11 14.05
C SER A 221 -7.03 19.90 14.03
N GLY A 222 -6.62 19.41 12.86
CA GLY A 222 -5.81 18.20 12.72
C GLY A 222 -6.17 17.39 11.47
N TRP A 223 -5.94 16.09 11.49
CA TRP A 223 -6.20 15.21 10.36
C TRP A 223 -7.44 14.33 10.58
N ILE A 224 -8.24 14.12 9.55
CA ILE A 224 -9.39 13.22 9.57
C ILE A 224 -9.31 12.24 8.40
N CYS A 225 -9.73 11.00 8.61
CA CYS A 225 -9.86 10.03 7.52
C CYS A 225 -11.13 10.36 6.72
N ILE A 226 -10.98 10.76 5.46
CA ILE A 226 -12.12 11.16 4.61
C ILE A 226 -12.56 10.07 3.65
N TRP A 227 -11.73 9.08 3.34
CA TRP A 227 -12.14 7.87 2.63
C TRP A 227 -11.43 6.64 3.20
N GLU A 228 -12.18 5.57 3.42
CA GLU A 228 -11.68 4.26 3.85
C GLU A 228 -11.65 3.32 2.64
N HIS A 229 -10.47 2.83 2.28
CA HIS A 229 -10.27 1.95 1.12
C HIS A 229 -11.08 0.66 1.25
N ASP A 230 -11.00 0.00 2.41
CA ASP A 230 -11.62 -1.31 2.63
C ASP A 230 -13.15 -1.29 2.53
N LYS A 231 -13.77 -0.11 2.71
CA LYS A 231 -15.22 0.09 2.61
C LYS A 231 -15.64 0.81 1.34
N ASP A 232 -14.67 1.24 0.55
CA ASP A 232 -14.84 2.16 -0.57
C ASP A 232 -15.83 3.30 -0.27
N LYS A 233 -15.63 3.99 0.87
CA LYS A 233 -16.60 4.96 1.38
C LYS A 233 -15.97 6.30 1.69
N LEU A 234 -16.49 7.35 1.04
CA LEU A 234 -16.17 8.75 1.28
C LEU A 234 -17.04 9.32 2.43
N PHE A 235 -16.44 10.12 3.30
CA PHE A 235 -17.03 10.61 4.55
C PHE A 235 -17.27 12.13 4.58
N ILE A 236 -17.21 12.75 3.42
CA ILE A 236 -17.48 14.16 3.18
C ILE A 236 -18.44 14.28 1.99
N LYS A 237 -19.21 15.36 1.96
CA LYS A 237 -20.09 15.76 0.85
C LYS A 237 -20.20 17.27 0.77
#